data_AF-A0A1G0BEI9-F1
#
_entry.id   AF-A0A1G0BEI9-F1
#
_cell.length_a   1.000
_cell.length_b   1.000
_cell.length_c   1.000
_cell.angle_alpha   90.00
_cell.angle_beta   90.00
_cell.angle_gamma   90.00
#
_symmetry.space_group_name_H-M   'P 1'
#
loop_
_entity.id
_entity.type
_entity.pdbx_description
1 polymer ?
#
loop_
_entity_poly.entity_id
_entity_poly.type
_entity_poly.pdbx_seq_one_letter_code
_entity_poly.pdbx_strand_id
1 'polypeptide(L)'
;MKALKILLFVVMVISISCKEKKPAPIVDKNKATASLKHYVCANKCENSGGDAAGNCPVCKNPYLHNTAFHNQDFMKNGPIKVPNNMGAPATNTPAQPSPAQNALGIYHYTCAKGCYGGSGTASNCTNCGAQLAHNQAYHN
;
A
#
# COMPACT_ATOMS: atom_id res chain seq x y z
N MET A 1 -19.58 -15.01 -63.16
CA MET A 1 -20.50 -13.91 -62.77
C MET A 1 -21.24 -14.12 -61.43
N LYS A 2 -21.54 -15.35 -61.00
CA LYS A 2 -22.20 -15.62 -59.70
C LYS A 2 -21.28 -15.46 -58.47
N ALA A 3 -20.01 -15.88 -58.58
CA ALA A 3 -19.03 -15.72 -57.49
C ALA A 3 -18.68 -14.24 -57.20
N LEU A 4 -18.58 -13.39 -58.22
CA LEU A 4 -18.31 -11.96 -58.07
C LEU A 4 -19.47 -11.20 -57.40
N LYS A 5 -20.72 -11.62 -57.65
CA LYS A 5 -21.91 -11.05 -57.00
C LYS A 5 -22.01 -11.44 -55.52
N ILE A 6 -21.58 -12.66 -55.16
CA ILE A 6 -21.55 -13.13 -53.76
C ILE A 6 -20.46 -12.38 -52.97
N LEU A 7 -19.29 -12.14 -53.58
CA LEU A 7 -18.22 -11.36 -52.94
C LEU A 7 -18.62 -9.89 -52.72
N LEU A 8 -19.32 -9.27 -53.67
CA LEU A 8 -19.84 -7.89 -53.53
C LEU A 8 -20.94 -7.77 -52.46
N PHE A 9 -21.77 -8.80 -52.30
CA PHE A 9 -22.81 -8.80 -51.27
C PHE A 9 -22.21 -8.93 -49.86
N VAL A 10 -21.16 -9.74 -49.67
CA VAL A 10 -20.51 -9.95 -48.37
C VAL A 10 -19.78 -8.69 -47.89
N VAL A 11 -19.16 -7.91 -48.79
CA VAL A 11 -18.45 -6.65 -48.44
C VAL A 11 -19.41 -5.54 -47.98
N MET A 12 -20.67 -5.55 -48.42
CA MET A 12 -21.63 -4.49 -48.09
C MET A 12 -22.29 -4.67 -46.70
N VAL A 13 -22.28 -5.88 -46.12
CA VAL A 13 -22.90 -6.16 -44.81
C VAL A 13 -21.97 -5.83 -43.62
N ILE A 14 -20.66 -5.73 -43.86
CA ILE A 14 -19.66 -5.52 -42.79
C ILE A 14 -19.62 -4.04 -42.30
N SER A 15 -20.21 -3.11 -43.06
CA SER A 15 -20.14 -1.66 -42.78
C SER A 15 -21.22 -1.14 -41.81
N ILE A 16 -22.14 -1.98 -41.32
CA ILE A 16 -23.28 -1.54 -40.49
C ILE A 16 -23.07 -1.79 -38.97
N SER A 17 -21.99 -2.48 -38.59
CA SER A 17 -21.81 -2.96 -37.20
C SER A 17 -21.02 -2.04 -36.25
N CYS A 18 -21.03 -0.72 -36.46
CA CYS A 18 -20.54 0.24 -35.46
C CYS A 18 -21.48 1.44 -35.34
N LYS A 19 -22.69 1.20 -34.82
CA LYS A 19 -23.46 2.27 -34.18
C LYS A 19 -22.91 2.41 -32.77
N GLU A 20 -21.95 3.33 -32.58
CA GLU A 20 -21.49 3.74 -31.27
C GLU A 20 -22.66 4.38 -30.52
N LYS A 21 -23.45 3.56 -29.83
CA LYS A 21 -24.35 4.05 -28.80
C LYS A 21 -23.43 4.54 -27.69
N LYS A 22 -23.29 5.87 -27.58
CA LYS A 22 -22.62 6.54 -26.46
C LYS A 22 -22.96 5.78 -25.18
N PRO A 23 -21.97 5.26 -24.43
CA PRO A 23 -22.24 4.62 -23.15
C PRO A 23 -23.06 5.61 -22.32
N ALA A 24 -24.24 5.18 -21.89
CA ALA A 24 -24.93 5.91 -20.84
C ALA A 24 -23.93 6.08 -19.69
N PRO A 25 -23.93 7.22 -18.98
CA PRO A 25 -23.16 7.33 -17.75
C PRO A 25 -23.50 6.12 -16.90
N ILE A 26 -22.49 5.32 -16.58
CA ILE A 26 -22.59 4.32 -15.53
C ILE A 26 -22.86 5.11 -14.26
N VAL A 27 -24.15 5.31 -13.97
CA VAL A 27 -24.59 5.68 -12.64
C VAL A 27 -24.27 4.44 -11.82
N ASP A 28 -23.17 4.51 -11.07
CA ASP A 28 -22.79 3.50 -10.11
C ASP A 28 -24.00 3.23 -9.22
N LYS A 29 -24.62 2.07 -9.43
CA LYS A 29 -25.69 1.55 -8.57
C LYS A 29 -25.17 1.10 -7.20
N ASN A 30 -23.92 1.42 -6.87
CA ASN A 30 -23.35 1.27 -5.54
C ASN A 30 -23.24 2.62 -4.83
N LYS A 31 -24.34 3.38 -4.78
CA LYS A 31 -24.59 4.25 -3.62
C LYS A 31 -25.11 3.40 -2.45
N ALA A 32 -24.37 2.36 -2.10
CA ALA A 32 -24.28 1.92 -0.73
C ALA A 32 -23.03 2.59 -0.20
N THR A 33 -23.21 3.69 0.52
CA THR A 33 -22.18 4.26 1.38
C THR A 33 -21.96 3.28 2.55
N ALA A 34 -21.55 2.05 2.26
CA ALA A 34 -20.88 1.23 3.24
C ALA A 34 -19.57 1.96 3.47
N SER A 35 -19.53 2.77 4.53
CA SER A 35 -18.31 3.45 4.94
C SER A 35 -17.19 2.44 4.90
N LEU A 36 -16.25 2.63 3.98
CA LEU A 36 -15.11 1.74 3.83
C LEU A 36 -14.49 1.60 5.21
N LYS A 37 -14.32 0.38 5.71
CA LYS A 37 -13.80 0.17 7.07
C LYS A 37 -12.29 0.34 7.08
N HIS A 38 -11.74 0.97 8.12
CA HIS A 38 -10.30 1.17 8.28
C HIS A 38 -9.57 -0.16 8.50
N TYR A 39 -10.21 -1.10 9.19
CA TYR A 39 -9.74 -2.46 9.40
C TYR A 39 -10.73 -3.49 8.85
N VAL A 40 -10.22 -4.49 8.13
CA VAL A 40 -11.03 -5.50 7.43
C VAL A 40 -10.61 -6.92 7.77
N CYS A 41 -11.57 -7.85 7.75
CA CYS A 41 -11.29 -9.26 7.92
C CYS A 41 -10.89 -9.90 6.59
N ALA A 42 -9.73 -10.56 6.54
CA ALA A 42 -9.26 -11.28 5.36
C ALA A 42 -10.24 -12.38 4.90
N ASN A 43 -10.90 -13.04 5.86
CA ASN A 43 -11.89 -14.08 5.61
C ASN A 43 -13.26 -13.52 5.17
N LYS A 44 -13.39 -12.19 5.03
CA LYS A 44 -14.62 -11.51 4.61
C LYS A 44 -15.85 -11.93 5.43
N CYS A 45 -15.66 -12.20 6.73
CA CYS A 45 -16.74 -12.54 7.62
C CYS A 45 -17.79 -11.43 7.61
N GLU A 46 -19.06 -11.82 7.61
CA GLU A 46 -20.18 -10.90 7.54
C GLU A 46 -20.18 -9.95 8.74
N ASN A 47 -20.49 -8.67 8.51
CA ASN A 47 -20.50 -7.62 9.54
C ASN A 47 -19.20 -7.47 10.33
N SER A 48 -18.07 -7.88 9.76
CA SER A 48 -16.76 -7.79 10.42
C SER A 48 -15.91 -6.64 9.88
N GLY A 49 -15.02 -6.12 10.73
CA GLY A 49 -14.17 -4.97 10.46
C GLY A 49 -14.59 -3.78 11.33
N GLY A 50 -13.80 -2.71 11.30
CA GLY A 50 -14.07 -1.56 12.17
C GLY A 50 -13.07 -0.43 11.98
N ASP A 51 -13.17 0.56 12.86
CA ASP A 51 -12.34 1.77 12.82
C ASP A 51 -11.05 1.60 13.65
N ALA A 52 -10.91 0.47 14.37
CA ALA A 52 -9.77 0.15 15.21
C ALA A 52 -9.19 -1.23 14.89
N ALA A 53 -7.91 -1.41 15.18
CA ALA A 53 -7.24 -2.70 15.14
C ALA A 53 -7.89 -3.68 16.14
N GLY A 54 -7.82 -4.98 15.85
CA GLY A 54 -8.37 -6.02 16.71
C GLY A 54 -8.52 -7.35 16.00
N ASN A 55 -9.22 -8.28 16.64
CA ASN A 55 -9.51 -9.60 16.09
C ASN A 55 -10.95 -9.69 15.59
N CYS A 56 -11.16 -10.42 14.50
CA CYS A 56 -12.48 -10.72 13.98
C CYS A 56 -13.31 -11.50 15.02
N PRO A 57 -14.51 -11.05 15.41
CA PRO A 57 -15.32 -11.77 16.39
C PRO A 57 -15.78 -13.13 15.88
N VAL A 58 -15.88 -13.31 14.55
CA VAL A 58 -16.32 -14.53 13.87
C VAL A 58 -15.20 -15.54 13.76
N CYS A 59 -14.09 -15.18 13.09
CA CYS A 59 -13.02 -16.13 12.77
C CYS A 59 -11.77 -15.99 13.65
N LYS A 60 -11.77 -15.10 14.64
CA LYS A 60 -10.70 -14.82 15.63
C LYS A 60 -9.35 -14.35 15.07
N ASN A 61 -9.14 -14.39 13.75
CA ASN A 61 -7.95 -13.83 13.11
C ASN A 61 -7.86 -12.30 13.26
N PRO A 62 -6.64 -11.73 13.34
CA PRO A 62 -6.45 -10.29 13.40
C PRO A 62 -6.95 -9.59 12.13
N TYR A 63 -7.42 -8.36 12.27
CA TYR A 63 -7.80 -7.52 11.14
C TYR A 63 -6.58 -7.03 10.36
N LEU A 64 -6.78 -6.89 9.06
CA LEU A 64 -5.85 -6.24 8.16
C LEU A 64 -6.19 -4.75 8.04
N HIS A 65 -5.16 -3.92 7.97
CA HIS A 65 -5.32 -2.49 7.70
C HIS A 65 -5.74 -2.27 6.24
N ASN A 66 -6.84 -1.56 6.02
CA ASN A 66 -7.36 -1.22 4.71
C ASN A 66 -6.73 0.06 4.18
N THR A 67 -5.74 -0.08 3.30
CA THR A 67 -5.02 1.06 2.70
C THR A 67 -5.94 2.01 1.91
N ALA A 68 -7.05 1.50 1.36
CA ALA A 68 -7.99 2.32 0.60
C ALA A 68 -8.81 3.27 1.49
N PHE A 69 -8.84 3.08 2.82
CA PHE A 69 -9.56 3.94 3.75
C PHE A 69 -9.08 5.39 3.69
N HIS A 70 -7.77 5.61 3.69
CA HIS A 70 -7.18 6.95 3.62
C HIS A 70 -7.20 7.55 2.22
N ASN A 71 -7.45 6.74 1.19
CA ASN A 71 -7.60 7.21 -0.19
C ASN A 71 -8.99 7.80 -0.47
N GLN A 72 -9.94 7.65 0.46
CA GLN A 72 -11.32 8.16 0.35
C GLN A 72 -11.35 9.69 0.36
N ASP A 73 -10.54 10.33 1.19
CA ASP A 73 -10.52 11.79 1.34
C ASP A 73 -9.88 12.49 0.13
N PHE A 74 -8.96 11.81 -0.57
CA PHE A 74 -8.37 12.30 -1.82
C PHE A 74 -9.37 12.34 -2.97
N MET A 75 -10.40 11.50 -2.95
CA MET A 75 -11.40 11.41 -4.04
C MET A 75 -12.64 12.30 -3.81
N LYS A 76 -12.88 12.75 -2.57
CA LYS A 76 -14.01 13.65 -2.25
C LYS A 76 -13.82 15.08 -2.77
N ASN A 77 -12.58 15.51 -2.98
CA ASN A 77 -12.24 16.91 -3.23
C ASN A 77 -11.97 17.23 -4.71
N GLY A 78 -12.89 16.83 -5.61
CA GLY A 78 -12.86 17.23 -7.02
C GLY A 78 -11.55 16.88 -7.78
N PRO A 79 -11.30 17.46 -8.97
CA PRO A 79 -10.00 17.30 -9.62
C PRO A 79 -8.92 17.89 -8.71
N ILE A 80 -7.90 17.07 -8.42
CA ILE A 80 -6.78 17.43 -7.55
C ILE A 80 -6.13 18.73 -8.07
N LYS A 81 -6.42 19.86 -7.42
CA LYS A 81 -5.57 21.04 -7.54
C LYS A 81 -4.32 20.75 -6.71
N VAL A 82 -3.32 20.15 -7.34
CA VAL A 82 -1.97 20.07 -6.77
C VAL A 82 -1.47 21.51 -6.71
N PRO A 83 -1.27 22.12 -5.52
CA PRO A 83 -0.60 23.40 -5.45
C PRO A 83 0.80 23.18 -6.06
N ASN A 84 1.20 23.98 -7.04
CA ASN A 84 2.59 24.00 -7.49
C ASN A 84 3.44 24.68 -6.42
N ASN A 85 3.57 24.02 -5.27
CA ASN A 85 4.55 24.34 -4.28
C ASN A 85 5.80 23.53 -4.61
N MET A 86 6.46 23.90 -5.72
CA MET A 86 7.90 23.69 -5.86
C MET A 86 8.59 24.62 -4.86
N GLY A 87 8.38 24.36 -3.57
CA GLY A 87 9.31 24.80 -2.55
C GLY A 87 10.67 24.24 -2.91
N ALA A 88 11.73 25.01 -2.64
CA ALA A 88 13.09 24.53 -2.77
C ALA A 88 13.20 23.11 -2.16
N PRO A 89 13.97 22.20 -2.78
CA PRO A 89 14.11 20.83 -2.27
C PRO A 89 14.39 20.90 -0.77
N ALA A 90 13.51 20.29 0.03
CA ALA A 90 13.74 20.19 1.46
C ALA A 90 15.14 19.62 1.64
N THR A 91 16.01 20.38 2.31
CA THR A 91 17.30 19.89 2.75
C THR A 91 17.02 18.69 3.64
N ASN A 92 17.21 17.48 3.09
CA ASN A 92 17.14 16.24 3.82
C ASN A 92 18.32 16.21 4.80
N THR A 93 18.17 16.89 5.94
CA THR A 93 19.09 16.70 7.05
C THR A 93 18.97 15.23 7.45
N PRO A 94 20.07 14.46 7.44
CA PRO A 94 20.03 13.06 7.86
C PRO A 94 19.39 12.97 9.24
N ALA A 95 18.44 12.05 9.39
CA ALA A 95 17.87 11.75 10.70
C ALA A 95 19.02 11.46 11.68
N GLN A 96 18.94 12.02 12.88
CA GLN A 96 19.94 11.80 13.90
C GLN A 96 20.09 10.29 14.13
N PRO A 97 21.31 9.73 14.06
CA PRO A 97 21.51 8.31 14.28
C PRO A 97 21.00 7.93 15.68
N SER A 98 20.36 6.76 15.78
CA SER A 98 19.92 6.25 17.07
C SER A 98 21.12 6.09 18.02
N PRO A 99 20.94 6.32 19.33
CA PRO A 99 21.97 6.03 20.31
C PRO A 99 22.48 4.59 20.18
N ALA A 100 23.74 4.37 20.53
CA ALA A 100 24.32 3.03 20.49
C ALA A 100 23.64 2.09 21.48
N GLN A 101 23.31 2.60 22.67
CA GLN A 101 22.65 1.89 23.75
C GLN A 101 21.37 2.60 24.17
N ASN A 102 20.38 1.82 24.59
CA ASN A 102 19.19 2.35 25.25
C ASN A 102 19.48 2.66 26.74
N ALA A 103 18.49 3.15 27.47
CA ALA A 103 18.64 3.50 28.89
C ALA A 103 19.00 2.31 29.80
N LEU A 104 18.79 1.07 29.34
CA LEU A 104 19.16 -0.15 30.05
C LEU A 104 20.57 -0.66 29.69
N GLY A 105 21.31 0.07 28.85
CA GLY A 105 22.64 -0.33 28.37
C GLY A 105 22.61 -1.40 27.27
N ILE A 106 21.45 -1.71 26.70
CA ILE A 106 21.33 -2.68 25.60
C ILE A 106 21.72 -2.01 24.29
N TYR A 107 22.61 -2.62 23.51
CA TYR A 107 23.04 -2.10 22.21
C TYR A 107 22.01 -2.34 21.10
N HIS A 108 21.88 -1.39 20.16
CA HIS A 108 20.99 -1.51 19.00
C HIS A 108 21.45 -2.57 18.00
N TYR A 109 22.76 -2.65 17.78
CA TYR A 109 23.40 -3.68 16.97
C TYR A 109 24.48 -4.39 17.79
N THR A 110 24.44 -5.73 17.80
CA THR A 110 25.29 -6.59 18.64
C THR A 110 26.03 -7.64 17.81
N CYS A 111 27.19 -8.10 18.29
CA CYS A 111 27.96 -9.12 17.61
C CYS A 111 27.39 -10.53 17.86
N ALA A 112 26.94 -11.22 16.81
CA ALA A 112 26.44 -12.59 16.89
C ALA A 112 27.51 -13.62 17.33
N LYS A 113 28.79 -13.24 17.32
CA LYS A 113 29.91 -14.06 17.81
C LYS A 113 30.19 -13.86 19.31
N GLY A 114 29.39 -13.04 20.00
CA GLY A 114 29.54 -12.80 21.44
C GLY A 114 30.68 -11.86 21.81
N CYS A 115 31.23 -11.11 20.85
CA CYS A 115 32.21 -10.07 21.17
C CYS A 115 31.58 -8.96 22.03
N TYR A 116 32.37 -8.41 22.95
CA TYR A 116 31.94 -7.28 23.76
C TYR A 116 31.65 -6.03 22.90
N GLY A 117 30.64 -5.25 23.30
CA GLY A 117 30.24 -4.00 22.65
C GLY A 117 29.17 -4.15 21.56
N GLY A 118 28.94 -3.06 20.84
CA GLY A 118 27.91 -2.94 19.80
C GLY A 118 27.92 -1.55 19.14
N SER A 119 26.88 -1.25 18.36
CA SER A 119 26.75 0.02 17.63
C SER A 119 25.31 0.51 17.59
N GLY A 120 25.13 1.80 17.33
CA GLY A 120 23.83 2.42 17.02
C GLY A 120 23.42 2.21 15.56
N THR A 121 24.34 1.75 14.72
CA THR A 121 24.17 1.58 13.27
C THR A 121 24.58 0.18 12.82
N ALA A 122 24.11 -0.23 11.64
CA ALA A 122 24.48 -1.47 10.99
C ALA A 122 25.93 -1.41 10.45
N SER A 123 26.90 -1.53 11.35
CA SER A 123 28.33 -1.53 11.05
C SER A 123 28.98 -2.90 11.33
N ASN A 124 30.28 -3.02 11.07
CA ASN A 124 31.06 -4.19 11.44
C ASN A 124 31.49 -4.13 12.92
N CYS A 125 31.62 -5.29 13.54
CA CYS A 125 32.14 -5.44 14.89
C CYS A 125 33.63 -5.10 14.91
N THR A 126 34.04 -4.17 15.77
CA THR A 126 35.45 -3.76 15.91
C THR A 126 36.37 -4.88 16.37
N ASN A 127 35.85 -5.89 17.07
CA ASN A 127 36.65 -6.99 17.61
C ASN A 127 36.90 -8.14 16.63
N CYS A 128 35.93 -8.44 15.76
CA CYS A 128 36.01 -9.63 14.90
C CYS A 128 35.70 -9.35 13.42
N GLY A 129 35.41 -8.11 13.04
CA GLY A 129 35.11 -7.69 11.66
C GLY A 129 33.76 -8.17 11.11
N ALA A 130 33.04 -9.04 11.83
CA ALA A 130 31.74 -9.53 11.39
C ALA A 130 30.68 -8.43 11.42
N GLN A 131 29.73 -8.45 10.49
CA GLN A 131 28.60 -7.52 10.47
C GLN A 131 27.78 -7.66 11.75
N LEU A 132 27.47 -6.53 12.41
CA LEU A 132 26.64 -6.53 13.60
C LEU A 132 25.19 -6.86 13.23
N ALA A 133 24.57 -7.70 14.06
CA ALA A 133 23.17 -8.05 13.93
C ALA A 133 22.30 -7.07 14.71
N HIS A 134 21.13 -6.74 14.16
CA HIS A 134 20.12 -5.95 14.87
C HIS A 134 19.65 -6.68 16.13
N ASN A 135 19.54 -5.95 17.24
CA ASN A 135 19.13 -6.47 18.53
C ASN A 135 17.70 -6.00 18.84
N GLN A 136 16.74 -6.92 18.75
CA GLN A 136 15.34 -6.60 19.01
C GLN A 136 15.08 -6.12 20.44
N ALA A 137 15.87 -6.59 21.42
CA ALA A 137 15.71 -6.20 22.83
C ALA A 137 16.03 -4.73 23.09
N TYR A 138 16.69 -4.04 22.15
CA TYR A 138 16.93 -2.60 22.23
C TYR A 138 15.63 -1.78 22.28
N HIS A 139 14.56 -2.28 21.66
CA HIS A 139 13.27 -1.58 21.46
C HIS A 139 12.19 -1.93 22.49
N ASN A 140 12.53 -2.69 23.54
CA ASN A 140 11.61 -3.10 24.61
C ASN A 140 11.68 -2.18 25.83
#